data_AF-A0A2M7BMA7-F1
#
_entry.id   AF-A0A2M7BMA7-F1
#
_cell.length_a   1.000
_cell.length_b   1.000
_cell.length_c   1.000
_cell.angle_alpha   90.00
_cell.angle_beta   90.00
_cell.angle_gamma   90.00
#
_symmetry.space_group_name_H-M   'P 1'
#
loop_
_entity.id
_entity.type
_entity.pdbx_description
1 polymer ?
#
loop_
_entity_poly.entity_id
_entity_poly.type
_entity_poly.pdbx_seq_one_letter_code
_entity_poly.pdbx_strand_id
1 'polypeptide(L)'
;MEVIMKTLSIRIPDDMMSALQVVGRKEKIEASTAMRKLVRIGYESYVGNLYRQGKVTLRDAAVLLDLNQMETLDLFLEAGISGNLDASDILTSLEKMEVGS
;
A
#
# COMPACT_ATOMS: atom_id res chain seq x y z
N MET A 1 -8.05 -6.17 -21.94
CA MET A 1 -8.13 -4.82 -21.35
C MET A 1 -6.85 -4.10 -21.72
N GLU A 2 -6.95 -2.96 -22.39
CA GLU A 2 -5.78 -2.18 -22.81
C GLU A 2 -5.20 -1.43 -21.60
N VAL A 3 -3.92 -1.64 -21.28
CA VAL A 3 -3.25 -0.91 -20.22
C VAL A 3 -2.81 0.45 -20.77
N ILE A 4 -3.49 1.52 -20.37
CA ILE A 4 -3.14 2.88 -20.80
C ILE A 4 -1.87 3.32 -20.06
N MET A 5 -0.74 3.34 -20.75
CA MET A 5 0.52 3.84 -20.20
C MET A 5 0.69 5.34 -20.47
N LYS A 6 1.17 6.08 -19.46
CA LYS A 6 1.60 7.48 -19.59
C LYS A 6 3.09 7.59 -19.28
N THR A 7 3.77 8.51 -19.96
CA THR A 7 5.21 8.77 -19.76
C THR A 7 5.39 9.93 -18.80
N LEU A 8 6.18 9.72 -17.74
CA LEU A 8 6.65 10.75 -16.83
C LEU A 8 8.17 10.91 -17.01
N SER A 9 8.63 12.10 -17.38
CA SER A 9 10.06 12.41 -17.50
C SER A 9 10.52 13.23 -16.29
N ILE A 10 11.40 12.65 -15.47
CA ILE A 10 11.93 13.27 -14.26
C ILE A 10 13.45 13.12 -14.22
N ARG A 11 14.14 14.11 -13.66
CA ARG A 11 15.54 13.95 -13.27
C ARG A 11 15.57 13.25 -11.92
N ILE A 12 16.40 12.22 -11.79
CA ILE A 12 16.61 11.53 -10.53
C ILE A 12 18.07 11.65 -10.10
N PRO A 13 18.34 11.74 -8.79
CA PRO A 13 19.69 11.64 -8.25
C PRO A 13 20.37 10.29 -8.56
N ASP A 14 21.71 10.29 -8.56
CA ASP A 14 22.53 9.12 -8.91
C ASP A 14 22.39 7.96 -7.91
N ASP A 15 22.17 8.25 -6.63
CA ASP A 15 21.92 7.26 -5.59
C ASP A 15 20.59 6.51 -5.84
N MET A 16 19.55 7.23 -6.28
CA MET A 16 18.28 6.61 -6.69
C MET A 16 18.46 5.72 -7.91
N MET A 17 19.21 6.18 -8.93
CA MET A 17 19.53 5.34 -10.09
C MET A 17 20.28 4.08 -9.66
N SER A 18 21.23 4.21 -8.72
CA SER A 18 21.99 3.08 -8.18
C SER A 18 21.08 2.06 -7.49
N ALA A 19 20.11 2.52 -6.69
CA ALA A 19 19.10 1.66 -6.06
C ALA A 19 18.25 0.91 -7.10
N LEU A 20 17.81 1.59 -8.17
CA LEU A 20 17.06 0.96 -9.26
C LEU A 20 17.87 -0.14 -9.95
N GLN A 21 19.16 0.07 -10.17
CA GLN A 21 20.03 -0.95 -10.74
C GLN A 21 20.23 -2.15 -9.81
N VAL A 22 20.30 -1.95 -8.49
CA VAL A 22 20.36 -3.05 -7.52
C VAL A 22 19.13 -3.94 -7.63
N VAL A 23 17.94 -3.36 -7.64
CA VAL A 23 16.67 -4.10 -7.82
C VAL A 23 16.62 -4.77 -9.19
N GLY A 24 16.99 -4.03 -10.24
CA GLY A 24 17.03 -4.53 -11.61
C GLY A 24 17.92 -5.75 -11.78
N ARG A 25 19.11 -5.76 -11.18
CA ARG A 25 20.01 -6.93 -11.18
C ARG A 25 19.45 -8.10 -10.39
N LYS A 26 18.90 -7.85 -9.19
CA LYS A 26 18.38 -8.90 -8.30
C LYS A 26 17.19 -9.63 -8.93
N GLU A 27 16.32 -8.88 -9.60
CA GLU A 27 15.08 -9.41 -10.18
C GLU A 27 15.15 -9.66 -11.69
N LYS A 28 16.29 -9.35 -12.32
CA LYS A 28 16.52 -9.45 -13.77
C LYS A 28 15.50 -8.64 -14.59
N ILE A 29 15.28 -7.39 -14.19
CA ILE A 29 14.37 -6.44 -14.83
C ILE A 29 15.07 -5.12 -15.16
N GLU A 30 14.54 -4.41 -16.16
CA GLU A 30 15.01 -3.07 -16.52
C GLU A 30 14.76 -2.05 -15.42
N ALA A 31 15.61 -1.02 -15.35
CA ALA A 31 15.52 0.04 -14.35
C ALA A 31 14.15 0.75 -14.36
N SER A 32 13.52 0.91 -15.53
CA SER A 32 12.17 1.50 -15.63
C SER A 32 11.09 0.60 -15.01
N THR A 33 11.23 -0.71 -15.11
CA THR A 33 10.32 -1.68 -14.49
C THR A 33 10.54 -1.74 -12.99
N ALA A 34 11.80 -1.73 -12.54
CA ALA A 34 12.15 -1.58 -11.13
C ALA A 34 11.55 -0.28 -10.53
N MET A 35 11.64 0.84 -11.26
CA MET A 35 11.08 2.13 -10.83
C MET A 35 9.56 2.03 -10.63
N ARG A 36 8.83 1.50 -11.62
CA ARG A 36 7.38 1.30 -11.51
C ARG A 36 7.01 0.42 -10.32
N LYS A 37 7.75 -0.68 -10.10
CA LYS A 37 7.55 -1.58 -8.97
C LYS A 37 7.76 -0.87 -7.63
N LEU A 38 8.89 -0.17 -7.47
CA LEU A 38 9.21 0.53 -6.22
C LEU A 38 8.23 1.67 -5.94
N VAL A 39 7.79 2.41 -6.96
CA VAL A 39 6.76 3.45 -6.81
C VAL A 39 5.45 2.84 -6.31
N ARG A 40 5.04 1.68 -6.84
CA ARG A 40 3.85 0.96 -6.38
C ARG A 40 3.96 0.57 -4.90
N ILE A 41 5.05 -0.10 -4.53
CA ILE A 41 5.33 -0.50 -3.14
C ILE A 41 5.38 0.72 -2.21
N GLY A 42 6.04 1.80 -2.66
CA GLY A 42 6.12 3.06 -1.90
C GLY A 42 4.76 3.70 -1.68
N TYR A 43 3.88 3.67 -2.69
CA TYR A 43 2.52 4.19 -2.57
C TYR A 43 1.65 3.34 -1.63
N GLU A 44 1.72 2.01 -1.73
CA GLU A 44 1.05 1.08 -0.80
C GLU A 44 1.47 1.33 0.64
N SER A 45 2.79 1.46 0.87
CA SER A 45 3.34 1.79 2.19
C SER A 45 2.90 3.16 2.69
N TYR A 46 2.87 4.17 1.81
CA TYR A 46 2.39 5.51 2.16
C TYR A 46 0.92 5.49 2.62
N VAL A 47 0.03 4.84 1.87
CA VAL A 47 -1.39 4.72 2.23
C VAL A 47 -1.55 3.91 3.51
N GLY A 48 -0.84 2.79 3.65
CA GLY A 48 -0.87 1.99 4.88
C GLY A 48 -0.39 2.76 6.11
N ASN A 49 0.60 3.65 5.96
CA ASN A 49 1.01 4.53 7.06
C ASN A 49 -0.06 5.58 7.41
N LEU A 50 -0.80 6.12 6.45
CA LEU A 50 -1.94 6.99 6.74
C LEU A 50 -3.02 6.23 7.53
N TYR A 51 -3.29 4.98 7.15
CA TYR A 51 -4.25 4.12 7.83
C TYR A 51 -3.81 3.82 9.28
N ARG A 52 -2.54 3.42 9.46
CA ARG A 52 -1.94 3.22 10.79
C ARG A 52 -2.01 4.47 11.68
N GLN A 53 -1.89 5.65 11.09
CA GLN A 53 -1.99 6.93 11.81
C GLN A 53 -3.44 7.39 12.06
N GLY A 54 -4.44 6.61 11.66
CA GLY A 54 -5.86 6.98 11.76
C GLY A 54 -6.27 8.16 10.84
N LYS A 55 -5.42 8.54 9.88
CA LYS A 55 -5.70 9.65 8.94
C LYS A 55 -6.67 9.28 7.83
N VAL A 56 -6.78 7.98 7.55
CA VAL A 56 -7.71 7.41 6.58
C VAL A 56 -8.32 6.14 7.18
N THR A 57 -9.56 5.84 6.82
CA THR A 57 -10.19 4.55 7.18
C THR A 57 -9.70 3.44 6.24
N LEU A 58 -10.01 2.17 6.58
CA LEU A 58 -9.74 1.04 5.66
C LEU A 58 -10.47 1.22 4.32
N ARG A 59 -11.69 1.76 4.36
CA ARG A 59 -12.48 2.07 3.16
C ARG A 59 -11.82 3.14 2.30
N ASP A 60 -11.30 4.20 2.91
CA ASP A 60 -10.59 5.27 2.18
C ASP A 60 -9.30 4.73 1.55
N ALA A 61 -8.56 3.90 2.29
CA ALA A 61 -7.36 3.23 1.80
C ALA A 61 -7.66 2.33 0.59
N ALA A 62 -8.76 1.57 0.63
CA ALA A 62 -9.20 0.72 -0.46
C ALA A 62 -9.48 1.53 -1.74
N VAL A 63 -10.16 2.68 -1.61
CA VAL A 63 -10.38 3.60 -2.74
C VAL A 63 -9.06 4.17 -3.27
N LEU A 64 -8.13 4.56 -2.40
CA LEU A 64 -6.83 5.11 -2.80
C LEU A 64 -5.95 4.09 -3.54
N LEU A 65 -6.06 2.81 -3.19
CA LEU A 65 -5.28 1.72 -3.76
C LEU A 65 -5.97 1.05 -4.95
N ASP A 66 -7.22 1.43 -5.24
CA ASP A 66 -8.07 0.80 -6.25
C ASP A 66 -8.24 -0.72 -5.99
N LEU A 67 -8.50 -1.05 -4.72
CA LEU A 67 -8.71 -2.40 -4.21
C LEU A 67 -10.04 -2.45 -3.45
N ASN A 68 -10.53 -3.66 -3.18
CA ASN A 68 -11.61 -3.81 -2.21
C ASN A 68 -11.06 -3.83 -0.76
N GLN A 69 -11.96 -3.73 0.23
CA GLN A 69 -11.55 -3.64 1.64
C GLN A 69 -10.84 -4.89 2.15
N MET A 70 -11.20 -6.08 1.66
CA MET A 70 -10.55 -7.34 2.05
C MET A 70 -9.14 -7.41 1.46
N GLU A 71 -8.97 -7.13 0.17
CA GLU A 71 -7.65 -7.06 -0.49
C GLU A 71 -6.74 -6.04 0.18
N THR A 72 -7.30 -4.90 0.59
CA THR A 72 -6.56 -3.85 1.29
C THR A 72 -6.13 -4.31 2.68
N LEU A 73 -7.03 -4.99 3.41
CA LEU A 73 -6.72 -5.54 4.72
C LEU A 73 -5.61 -6.59 4.62
N ASP A 74 -5.71 -7.53 3.68
CA ASP A 74 -4.70 -8.57 3.45
C ASP A 74 -3.34 -7.94 3.12
N LEU A 75 -3.30 -6.97 2.19
CA LEU A 75 -2.10 -6.22 1.85
C LEU A 75 -1.45 -5.57 3.08
N PHE A 76 -2.26 -4.97 3.96
CA PHE A 76 -1.76 -4.32 5.17
C PHE A 76 -1.26 -5.33 6.21
N LEU A 77 -1.95 -6.46 6.38
CA LEU A 77 -1.51 -7.52 7.28
C LEU A 77 -0.18 -8.14 6.82
N GLU A 78 -0.04 -8.42 5.53
CA GLU A 78 1.21 -8.93 4.94
C GLU A 78 2.36 -7.93 5.10
N ALA A 79 2.06 -6.63 5.03
CA ALA A 79 3.03 -5.56 5.23
C ALA A 79 3.31 -5.23 6.72
N GLY A 80 2.69 -5.93 7.68
CA GLY A 80 2.84 -5.65 9.12
C GLY A 80 2.24 -4.30 9.54
N ILE A 81 1.25 -3.82 8.80
CA ILE A 81 0.51 -2.58 9.07
C ILE A 81 -0.75 -2.94 9.85
N SER A 82 -0.63 -3.00 11.18
CA SER A 82 -1.80 -3.03 12.05
C SER A 82 -2.51 -1.67 12.01
N GLY A 83 -3.83 -1.69 11.84
CA GLY A 83 -4.65 -0.49 11.91
C GLY A 83 -4.60 0.18 13.29
N ASN A 84 -5.11 1.40 13.38
CA ASN A 84 -5.29 2.10 14.65
C ASN A 84 -6.49 1.58 15.47
N LEU A 85 -6.91 0.33 15.24
CA LEU A 85 -7.94 -0.32 16.06
C LEU A 85 -7.21 -1.07 17.16
N ASP A 86 -7.40 -0.64 18.40
CA ASP A 86 -6.89 -1.39 19.53
C ASP A 86 -7.79 -2.60 19.83
N ALA A 87 -7.34 -3.48 20.73
CA ALA A 87 -8.12 -4.66 21.11
C ALA A 87 -9.49 -4.28 21.73
N SER A 88 -9.62 -3.09 22.30
CA SER A 88 -10.86 -2.58 22.88
C SER A 88 -11.84 -2.10 21.79
N ASP A 89 -11.36 -1.58 20.67
CA ASP A 89 -12.20 -1.20 19.52
C ASP A 89 -12.84 -2.44 18.87
N ILE A 90 -12.08 -3.54 18.79
CA ILE A 90 -12.58 -4.83 18.30
C ILE A 90 -13.61 -5.40 19.28
N LEU A 91 -13.31 -5.43 20.58
CA LEU A 91 -14.22 -5.93 21.60
C LEU A 91 -15.54 -5.14 21.60
N THR A 92 -15.46 -3.81 21.53
CA THR A 92 -16.62 -2.93 21.48
C THR A 92 -17.48 -3.18 20.23
N SER A 93 -16.84 -3.50 19.09
CA SER A 93 -17.56 -3.82 17.85
C SER A 93 -18.27 -5.18 17.95
N LEU A 94 -17.63 -6.18 18.55
CA LEU A 94 -18.22 -7.50 18.78
C LEU A 94 -19.40 -7.43 19.74
N GLU A 95 -19.27 -6.72 20.86
CA GLU A 95 -20.36 -6.51 21.82
C GLU A 95 -21.57 -5.83 21.17
N LYS A 96 -21.33 -4.84 20.30
CA LYS A 96 -22.41 -4.17 19.55
C LYS A 96 -23.09 -5.09 18.53
N MET A 97 -22.40 -6.10 18.02
CA MET A 97 -22.98 -7.09 17.11
C MET A 97 -23.77 -8.18 17.86
N GLU A 98 -23.36 -8.55 19.07
CA GLU A 98 -24.06 -9.54 19.91
C GLU A 98 -25.35 -8.99 20.54
N VAL A 99 -25.40 -7.71 20.88
CA VAL A 99 -26.59 -7.08 21.50
C VAL A 99 -27.67 -6.68 20.47
N GLY A 100 -27.38 -6.85 19.17
CA GLY A 100 -28.31 -6.55 18.07
C GLY A 100 -29.13 -7.74 17.54
N SER A 101 -29.08 -8.91 18.18
CA SER A 101 -29.88 -10.11 17.83
C SER A 101 -30.95 -10.43 18.86
#